data_AF-T0Y3J3-F1
#
_entry.id   AF-T0Y3J3-F1
#
_cell.length_a   1.000
_cell.length_b   1.000
_cell.length_c   1.000
_cell.angle_alpha   90.00
_cell.angle_beta   90.00
_cell.angle_gamma   90.00
#
_symmetry.space_group_name_H-M   'P 1'
#
loop_
_entity.id
_entity.type
_entity.pdbx_description
1 polymer ?
#
loop_
_entity_poly.entity_id
_entity_poly.type
_entity_poly.pdbx_seq_one_letter_code
_entity_poly.pdbx_strand_id
1 'polypeptide(L)'
;MPWYERGAHPSGTTLAGTIVPSPPGAFGYRRLERRPGEQLLLRTDLGGAEPSPRLRSLATFVHLSDLHVTDAQSPARAEYLDRYGDSDSPHAPEVGRVGTYRAQEALTHQVVEAMARAVRRLKGGPLTGAPIAFALSTGDATDNCQENELRSYVALLEGGGEINPDSGDPHSYRGGGELVYV
;
A
#
# COMPACT_ATOMS: atom_id res chain seq x y z
N MET A 1 34.30 -6.06 -1.26
CA MET A 1 32.84 -6.01 -1.08
C MET A 1 32.41 -4.56 -0.87
N PRO A 2 31.47 -4.05 -1.68
CA PRO A 2 30.82 -2.76 -1.49
C PRO A 2 30.22 -2.62 -0.08
N TRP A 3 30.04 -1.39 0.38
CA TRP A 3 29.48 -1.09 1.71
C TRP A 3 28.04 -1.62 1.89
N TYR A 4 27.29 -1.83 0.81
CA TYR A 4 25.90 -2.30 0.82
C TYR A 4 25.73 -3.82 0.85
N GLU A 5 26.78 -4.61 0.55
CA GLU A 5 26.68 -6.08 0.50
C GLU A 5 26.88 -6.76 1.87
N ARG A 6 27.29 -6.01 2.89
CA ARG A 6 27.60 -6.58 4.22
C ARG A 6 26.45 -6.33 5.19
N GLY A 7 25.75 -7.40 5.58
CA GLY A 7 24.67 -7.34 6.58
C GLY A 7 23.29 -7.01 6.00
N ALA A 8 23.13 -7.08 4.68
CA ALA A 8 21.84 -6.86 4.05
C ALA A 8 20.84 -7.97 4.43
N HIS A 9 19.65 -7.57 4.86
CA HIS A 9 18.49 -8.43 5.06
C HIS A 9 17.44 -8.11 3.98
N PRO A 10 17.70 -8.46 2.70
CA PRO A 10 16.89 -8.01 1.58
C PRO A 10 15.49 -8.64 1.55
N SER A 11 15.32 -9.80 2.20
CA SER A 11 14.08 -10.57 2.19
C SER A 11 12.87 -9.75 2.61
N GLY A 12 11.83 -9.74 1.77
CA GLY A 12 10.61 -8.98 2.01
C GLY A 12 10.67 -7.50 1.63
N THR A 13 11.77 -7.05 0.99
CA THR A 13 11.93 -5.66 0.51
C THR A 13 12.24 -5.62 -0.98
N THR A 14 12.21 -4.42 -1.56
CA THR A 14 12.61 -4.19 -2.96
C THR A 14 14.08 -4.52 -3.23
N LEU A 15 14.93 -4.64 -2.21
CA LEU A 15 16.31 -5.11 -2.36
C LEU A 15 16.38 -6.60 -2.74
N ALA A 16 15.38 -7.42 -2.41
CA ALA A 16 15.33 -8.82 -2.83
C ALA A 16 14.80 -8.98 -4.26
N GLY A 17 13.93 -8.06 -4.69
CA GLY A 17 13.30 -8.12 -6.01
C GLY A 17 12.22 -7.06 -6.15
N THR A 18 11.99 -6.65 -7.39
CA THR A 18 10.93 -5.71 -7.75
C THR A 18 9.86 -6.38 -8.59
N ILE A 19 8.71 -5.73 -8.69
CA ILE A 19 7.66 -6.11 -9.63
C ILE A 19 7.49 -4.94 -10.58
N VAL A 20 7.59 -5.19 -11.87
CA VAL A 20 7.42 -4.17 -12.92
C VAL A 20 6.34 -4.61 -13.91
N PRO A 21 5.67 -3.67 -14.57
CA PRO A 21 4.75 -4.03 -15.64
C PRO A 21 5.52 -4.45 -16.91
N SER A 22 5.04 -5.50 -17.57
CA SER A 22 5.53 -5.93 -18.88
C SER A 22 5.25 -4.85 -19.96
N PRO A 23 5.83 -4.97 -21.17
CA PRO A 23 5.28 -4.31 -22.35
C PRO A 23 3.77 -4.61 -22.50
N PRO A 24 2.99 -3.66 -23.04
CA PRO A 24 1.56 -3.87 -23.23
C PRO A 24 1.31 -4.96 -24.28
N GLY A 25 0.35 -5.84 -24.00
CA GLY A 25 -0.16 -6.79 -24.98
C GLY A 25 -1.03 -6.13 -26.06
N ALA A 26 -1.62 -6.93 -26.94
CA ALA A 26 -2.47 -6.45 -28.05
C ALA A 26 -3.64 -5.55 -27.61
N PHE A 27 -4.14 -5.73 -26.38
CA PHE A 27 -5.24 -4.96 -25.81
C PHE A 27 -4.79 -3.93 -24.76
N GLY A 28 -3.49 -3.61 -24.69
CA GLY A 28 -2.96 -2.63 -23.74
C GLY A 28 -2.70 -3.16 -22.31
N TYR A 29 -3.27 -4.31 -21.94
CA TYR A 29 -3.01 -4.94 -20.64
C TYR A 29 -1.55 -5.35 -20.47
N ARG A 30 -1.04 -5.23 -19.24
CA ARG A 30 0.32 -5.57 -18.84
C ARG A 30 0.30 -6.64 -17.78
N ARG A 31 1.22 -7.61 -17.89
CA ARG A 31 1.48 -8.58 -16.82
C ARG A 31 2.43 -7.95 -15.81
N LEU A 32 2.37 -8.44 -14.58
CA LEU A 32 3.35 -8.11 -13.55
C LEU A 32 4.49 -9.13 -13.61
N GLU A 33 5.71 -8.64 -13.76
CA GLU A 33 6.92 -9.46 -13.86
C GLU A 33 7.86 -9.18 -12.71
N ARG A 34 8.46 -10.24 -12.15
CA ARG A 34 9.55 -10.09 -11.18
C ARG A 34 10.81 -9.62 -11.88
N ARG A 35 11.53 -8.72 -11.23
CA ARG A 35 12.83 -8.20 -11.65
C ARG A 35 13.83 -8.24 -10.51
N PRO A 36 15.14 -8.11 -10.81
CA PRO A 36 16.16 -7.96 -9.79
C PRO A 36 15.83 -6.85 -8.78
N GLY A 37 16.39 -6.98 -7.58
CA GLY A 37 16.20 -5.99 -6.53
C GLY A 37 16.78 -4.63 -6.88
N GLU A 38 16.25 -3.58 -6.24
CA GLU A 38 16.77 -2.23 -6.38
C GLU A 38 18.13 -2.11 -5.70
N GLN A 39 19.07 -1.45 -6.39
CA GLN A 39 20.38 -1.17 -5.81
C GLN A 39 20.29 0.05 -4.89
N LEU A 40 20.94 -0.05 -3.74
CA LEU A 40 21.11 1.11 -2.87
C LEU A 40 22.08 2.10 -3.52
N LEU A 41 21.63 3.33 -3.72
CA LEU A 41 22.43 4.40 -4.29
C LEU A 41 23.03 5.25 -3.16
N LEU A 42 24.34 5.45 -3.20
CA LEU A 42 25.00 6.43 -2.32
C LEU A 42 24.77 7.84 -2.87
N ARG A 43 24.04 8.67 -2.13
CA ARG A 43 23.79 10.09 -2.45
C ARG A 43 24.95 10.98 -1.98
N THR A 44 26.09 10.90 -2.67
CA THR A 44 27.28 11.73 -2.37
C THR A 44 27.02 13.22 -2.58
N ASP A 45 26.03 13.57 -3.40
CA ASP A 45 25.57 14.94 -3.63
C ASP A 45 24.95 15.59 -2.37
N LEU A 46 24.49 14.80 -1.41
CA LEU A 46 23.92 15.28 -0.14
C LEU A 46 24.94 15.35 1.01
N GLY A 47 26.10 14.69 0.90
CA GLY A 47 27.01 14.48 2.04
C GLY A 47 28.52 14.53 1.74
N GLY A 48 28.93 14.68 0.48
CA GLY A 48 30.29 15.00 0.03
C GLY A 48 31.37 13.92 0.20
N ALA A 49 31.24 12.99 1.15
CA ALA A 49 32.23 11.95 1.43
C ALA A 49 31.64 10.54 1.37
N GLU A 50 32.46 9.56 0.97
CA GLU A 50 32.10 8.15 1.07
C GLU A 50 31.91 7.72 2.53
N PRO A 51 30.88 6.91 2.84
CA PRO A 51 30.62 6.47 4.19
C PRO A 51 31.73 5.55 4.68
N SER A 52 32.00 5.61 5.98
CA SER A 52 32.87 4.64 6.66
C SER A 52 32.44 3.20 6.34
N PRO A 53 33.38 2.26 6.17
CA PRO A 53 33.05 0.84 6.01
C PRO A 53 32.31 0.25 7.23
N ARG A 54 32.27 0.96 8.36
CA ARG A 54 31.50 0.60 9.56
C ARG A 54 30.28 1.52 9.68
N LEU A 55 29.14 1.02 9.20
CA LEU A 55 27.85 1.68 9.39
C LEU A 55 27.32 1.39 10.80
N ARG A 56 26.85 2.44 11.48
CA ARG A 56 26.09 2.33 12.72
C ARG A 56 24.68 2.84 12.46
N SER A 57 23.68 1.97 12.62
CA SER A 57 22.28 2.39 12.55
C SER A 57 21.97 3.32 13.73
N LEU A 58 21.31 4.45 13.46
CA LEU A 58 20.78 5.35 14.50
C LEU A 58 19.33 5.00 14.83
N ALA A 59 18.54 4.69 13.80
CA ALA A 59 17.16 4.26 13.91
C ALA A 59 16.79 3.41 12.70
N THR A 60 15.81 2.55 12.86
CA THR A 60 15.12 1.86 11.78
C THR A 60 13.64 1.90 12.12
N PHE A 61 12.82 2.35 11.18
CA PHE A 61 11.38 2.48 11.35
C PHE A 61 10.68 2.15 10.03
N VAL A 62 9.39 1.85 10.11
CA VAL A 62 8.53 1.66 8.95
C VAL A 62 7.73 2.93 8.74
N HIS A 63 7.53 3.33 7.48
CA HIS A 63 6.72 4.48 7.11
C HIS A 63 5.53 3.99 6.28
N LEU A 64 4.32 4.31 6.72
CA LEU A 64 3.04 3.93 6.12
C LEU A 64 2.28 5.21 5.72
N SER A 65 1.58 5.17 4.60
CA SER A 65 0.79 6.32 4.11
C SER A 65 -0.24 5.82 3.10
N ASP A 66 -1.30 6.58 2.87
CA ASP A 66 -2.21 6.41 1.73
C ASP A 66 -2.81 5.00 1.66
N LEU A 67 -3.30 4.51 2.81
CA LEU A 67 -3.90 3.17 2.90
C LEU A 67 -5.35 3.15 2.43
N HIS A 68 -6.06 4.27 2.54
CA HIS A 68 -7.45 4.46 2.09
C HIS A 68 -8.36 3.26 2.43
N VAL A 69 -8.40 2.86 3.71
CA VAL A 69 -9.36 1.82 4.14
C VAL A 69 -10.76 2.33 3.81
N THR A 70 -11.46 1.60 2.95
CA THR A 70 -12.73 2.03 2.35
C THR A 70 -13.87 1.13 2.79
N ASP A 71 -15.01 1.73 3.05
CA ASP A 71 -16.28 1.03 3.17
C ASP A 71 -16.91 0.87 1.79
N ALA A 72 -16.79 -0.34 1.21
CA ALA A 72 -17.31 -0.65 -0.12
C ALA A 72 -18.84 -0.55 -0.25
N GLN A 73 -19.57 -0.47 0.86
CA GLN A 73 -21.03 -0.34 0.89
C GLN A 73 -21.49 1.05 1.33
N SER A 74 -20.54 1.97 1.54
CA SER A 74 -20.87 3.31 2.00
C SER A 74 -21.79 4.04 1.02
N PRO A 75 -22.84 4.71 1.50
CA PRO A 75 -23.67 5.57 0.65
C PRO A 75 -22.93 6.84 0.21
N ALA A 76 -21.77 7.16 0.80
CA ALA A 76 -20.94 8.31 0.40
C ALA A 76 -20.10 8.03 -0.84
N ARG A 77 -20.08 6.78 -1.32
CA ARG A 77 -19.35 6.34 -2.49
C ARG A 77 -19.80 7.08 -3.75
N ALA A 78 -18.83 7.47 -4.56
CA ALA A 78 -19.02 8.42 -5.64
C ALA A 78 -18.71 7.84 -7.02
N GLU A 79 -18.37 6.55 -7.12
CA GLU A 79 -17.97 5.89 -8.38
C GLU A 79 -19.02 6.01 -9.49
N TYR A 80 -20.30 6.11 -9.13
CA TYR A 80 -21.36 6.33 -10.11
C TYR A 80 -21.18 7.67 -10.87
N LEU A 81 -20.47 8.63 -10.30
CA LEU A 81 -20.17 9.91 -10.94
C LEU A 81 -19.15 9.78 -12.07
N ASP A 82 -18.28 8.76 -12.05
CA ASP A 82 -17.30 8.55 -13.12
C ASP A 82 -17.99 8.41 -14.49
N ARG A 83 -19.19 7.80 -14.53
CA ARG A 83 -19.98 7.66 -15.76
C ARG A 83 -20.30 9.02 -16.41
N TYR A 84 -20.47 10.07 -15.63
CA TYR A 84 -20.78 11.40 -16.15
C TYR A 84 -19.55 12.11 -16.73
N GLY A 85 -18.35 11.67 -16.36
CA GLY A 85 -17.07 12.14 -16.88
C GLY A 85 -16.52 11.36 -18.08
N ASP A 86 -17.15 10.24 -18.44
CA ASP A 86 -16.78 9.45 -19.62
C ASP A 86 -16.90 10.25 -20.91
N SER A 87 -16.03 10.01 -21.89
CA SER A 87 -15.98 10.80 -23.14
C SER A 87 -17.24 10.71 -24.01
N ASP A 88 -18.10 9.73 -23.76
CA ASP A 88 -19.40 9.55 -24.42
C ASP A 88 -20.57 10.18 -23.63
N SER A 89 -20.33 10.71 -22.43
CA SER A 89 -21.33 11.39 -21.61
C SER A 89 -21.62 12.80 -22.14
N PRO A 90 -22.89 13.21 -22.27
CA PRO A 90 -23.23 14.59 -22.63
C PRO A 90 -22.82 15.61 -21.56
N HIS A 91 -22.52 15.16 -20.34
CA HIS A 91 -22.08 15.99 -19.21
C HIS A 91 -20.54 16.05 -19.07
N ALA A 92 -19.80 15.34 -19.93
CA ALA A 92 -18.34 15.30 -19.87
C ALA A 92 -17.67 16.68 -19.94
N PRO A 93 -18.15 17.66 -20.75
CA PRO A 93 -17.55 18.99 -20.80
C PRO A 93 -17.63 19.76 -19.49
N GLU A 94 -18.69 19.57 -18.70
CA GLU A 94 -18.87 20.25 -17.41
C GLU A 94 -18.23 19.50 -16.25
N VAL A 95 -18.38 18.17 -16.23
CA VAL A 95 -17.94 17.32 -15.10
C VAL A 95 -16.44 17.06 -15.15
N GLY A 96 -15.89 16.89 -16.36
CA GLY A 96 -14.52 16.43 -16.54
C GLY A 96 -14.27 15.04 -15.95
N ARG A 97 -13.00 14.70 -15.72
CA ARG A 97 -12.64 13.40 -15.12
C ARG A 97 -12.85 13.46 -13.60
N VAL A 98 -13.76 12.65 -13.09
CA VAL A 98 -14.06 12.53 -11.66
C VAL A 98 -12.99 11.69 -10.95
N GLY A 99 -12.75 10.45 -11.41
CA GLY A 99 -11.63 9.62 -10.96
C GLY A 99 -11.86 8.95 -9.61
N THR A 100 -13.10 8.51 -9.36
CA THR A 100 -13.52 7.91 -8.08
C THR A 100 -13.46 6.39 -8.07
N TYR A 101 -13.53 5.71 -9.23
CA TYR A 101 -13.48 4.26 -9.30
C TYR A 101 -12.05 3.70 -9.36
N ARG A 102 -11.73 2.79 -8.44
CA ARG A 102 -10.52 1.93 -8.49
C ARG A 102 -10.95 0.46 -8.47
N ALA A 103 -10.50 -0.31 -9.47
CA ALA A 103 -10.96 -1.70 -9.64
C ALA A 103 -10.70 -2.63 -8.44
N GLN A 104 -9.70 -2.34 -7.60
CA GLN A 104 -9.35 -3.14 -6.42
C GLN A 104 -9.73 -2.47 -5.08
N GLU A 105 -10.52 -1.40 -5.09
CA GLU A 105 -10.86 -0.62 -3.90
C GLU A 105 -11.55 -1.45 -2.80
N ALA A 106 -12.44 -2.35 -3.22
CA ALA A 106 -13.12 -3.29 -2.32
C ALA A 106 -12.17 -4.24 -1.56
N LEU A 107 -10.88 -4.29 -1.93
CA LEU A 107 -9.87 -5.15 -1.33
C LEU A 107 -8.94 -4.42 -0.35
N THR A 108 -9.24 -3.17 0.04
CA THR A 108 -8.34 -2.37 0.89
C THR A 108 -8.05 -3.04 2.23
N HIS A 109 -9.04 -3.67 2.89
CA HIS A 109 -8.81 -4.45 4.12
C HIS A 109 -7.77 -5.57 3.92
N GLN A 110 -7.91 -6.36 2.86
CA GLN A 110 -7.00 -7.46 2.53
C GLN A 110 -5.60 -6.95 2.16
N VAL A 111 -5.53 -5.83 1.44
CA VAL A 111 -4.25 -5.19 1.08
C VAL A 111 -3.52 -4.70 2.32
N VAL A 112 -4.22 -4.02 3.23
CA VAL A 112 -3.64 -3.52 4.48
C VAL A 112 -3.24 -4.66 5.42
N GLU A 113 -4.04 -5.73 5.51
CA GLU A 113 -3.67 -6.95 6.25
C GLU A 113 -2.38 -7.58 5.69
N ALA A 114 -2.31 -7.72 4.36
CA ALA A 114 -1.16 -8.31 3.69
C ALA A 114 0.10 -7.46 3.90
N MET A 115 -0.05 -6.13 3.87
CA MET A 115 1.00 -5.16 4.18
C MET A 115 1.46 -5.30 5.64
N ALA A 116 0.53 -5.29 6.60
CA ALA A 116 0.85 -5.40 8.02
C ALA A 116 1.58 -6.73 8.31
N ARG A 117 1.17 -7.83 7.68
CA ARG A 117 1.88 -9.11 7.74
C ARG A 117 3.26 -9.07 7.07
N ALA A 118 3.41 -8.38 5.95
CA ALA A 118 4.71 -8.21 5.31
C ALA A 118 5.68 -7.46 6.22
N VAL A 119 5.22 -6.39 6.86
CA VAL A 119 5.99 -5.64 7.88
C VAL A 119 6.37 -6.53 9.05
N ARG A 120 5.43 -7.29 9.63
CA ARG A 120 5.69 -8.23 10.74
C ARG A 120 6.72 -9.32 10.41
N ARG A 121 6.90 -9.67 9.13
CA ARG A 121 7.89 -10.66 8.69
C ARG A 121 9.32 -10.10 8.55
N LEU A 122 9.49 -8.78 8.51
CA LEU A 122 10.81 -8.15 8.42
C LEU A 122 11.64 -8.50 9.66
N LYS A 123 12.91 -8.83 9.45
CA LYS A 123 13.85 -9.17 10.53
C LYS A 123 14.59 -7.96 11.11
N GLY A 124 14.40 -6.79 10.52
CA GLY A 124 15.08 -5.55 10.84
C GLY A 124 15.26 -4.70 9.59
N GLY A 125 16.05 -3.64 9.71
CA GLY A 125 16.38 -2.74 8.62
C GLY A 125 17.14 -3.48 7.52
N PRO A 126 16.79 -3.28 6.24
CA PRO A 126 17.30 -4.10 5.15
C PRO A 126 18.80 -3.93 4.88
N LEU A 127 19.44 -2.85 5.37
CA LEU A 127 20.88 -2.59 5.20
C LEU A 127 21.73 -3.05 6.39
N THR A 128 21.25 -2.87 7.62
CA THR A 128 22.07 -3.09 8.84
C THR A 128 21.53 -4.19 9.75
N GLY A 129 20.32 -4.70 9.48
CA GLY A 129 19.61 -5.63 10.36
C GLY A 129 19.14 -5.03 11.68
N ALA A 130 19.30 -3.71 11.89
CA ALA A 130 18.87 -3.06 13.12
C ALA A 130 17.35 -3.25 13.36
N PRO A 131 16.91 -3.45 14.61
CA PRO A 131 15.50 -3.69 14.92
C PRO A 131 14.64 -2.49 14.51
N ILE A 132 13.43 -2.77 14.03
CA ILE A 132 12.41 -1.74 13.77
C ILE A 132 11.95 -1.20 15.13
N ALA A 133 12.17 0.09 15.36
CA ALA A 133 11.86 0.75 16.62
C ALA A 133 10.39 1.20 16.72
N PHE A 134 9.81 1.65 15.61
CA PHE A 134 8.43 2.12 15.52
C PHE A 134 7.94 2.12 14.08
N ALA A 135 6.63 2.34 13.90
CA ALA A 135 6.03 2.69 12.62
C ALA A 135 5.52 4.14 12.68
N LEU A 136 5.68 4.86 11.57
CA LEU A 136 5.16 6.21 11.36
C LEU A 136 4.06 6.12 10.29
N SER A 137 2.87 6.64 10.57
CA SER A 137 1.85 6.85 9.55
C SER A 137 1.69 8.34 9.25
N THR A 138 1.74 8.72 7.97
CA THR A 138 1.63 10.13 7.54
C THR A 138 0.26 10.55 7.05
N GLY A 139 -0.75 9.67 7.18
CA GLY A 139 -2.14 10.01 6.92
C GLY A 139 -2.71 9.33 5.69
N ASP A 140 -3.85 9.86 5.26
CA ASP A 140 -4.72 9.31 4.22
C ASP A 140 -5.12 7.83 4.50
N ALA A 141 -5.64 7.67 5.72
CA ALA A 141 -5.90 6.39 6.35
C ALA A 141 -7.23 5.75 5.91
N THR A 142 -8.25 6.58 5.72
CA THR A 142 -9.64 6.19 5.43
C THR A 142 -10.12 6.91 4.19
N ASP A 143 -11.09 6.32 3.49
CA ASP A 143 -11.55 6.82 2.20
C ASP A 143 -12.61 7.94 2.34
N ASN A 144 -13.62 7.76 3.19
CA ASN A 144 -14.73 8.70 3.39
C ASN A 144 -14.78 9.29 4.81
N CYS A 145 -13.71 9.08 5.61
CA CYS A 145 -13.63 9.52 7.01
C CYS A 145 -14.77 8.98 7.88
N GLN A 146 -15.30 7.81 7.55
CA GLN A 146 -16.36 7.19 8.34
C GLN A 146 -15.80 6.52 9.59
N GLU A 147 -16.61 6.45 10.64
CA GLU A 147 -16.21 5.82 11.90
C GLU A 147 -15.86 4.34 11.73
N ASN A 148 -16.61 3.60 10.90
CA ASN A 148 -16.34 2.19 10.62
C ASN A 148 -15.01 2.00 9.87
N GLU A 149 -14.70 2.85 8.87
CA GLU A 149 -13.41 2.83 8.17
C GLU A 149 -12.24 3.07 9.14
N LEU A 150 -12.35 4.07 10.02
CA LEU A 150 -11.31 4.37 11.01
C LEU A 150 -11.12 3.21 12.00
N ARG A 151 -12.22 2.60 12.47
CA ARG A 151 -12.16 1.42 13.34
C ARG A 151 -11.48 0.24 12.64
N SER A 152 -11.83 -0.02 11.38
CA SER A 152 -11.16 -1.05 10.58
C SER A 152 -9.67 -0.75 10.39
N TYR A 153 -9.30 0.50 10.07
CA TYR A 153 -7.91 0.92 9.93
C TYR A 153 -7.08 0.63 11.20
N VAL A 154 -7.58 1.03 12.38
CA VAL A 154 -6.90 0.78 13.65
C VAL A 154 -6.78 -0.73 13.92
N ALA A 155 -7.89 -1.47 13.78
CA ALA A 155 -7.90 -2.91 14.01
C ALA A 155 -6.97 -3.69 13.05
N LEU A 156 -6.85 -3.26 11.79
CA LEU A 156 -5.93 -3.85 10.81
C LEU A 156 -4.46 -3.69 11.23
N LEU A 157 -4.11 -2.54 11.81
CA LEU A 157 -2.76 -2.24 12.28
C LEU A 157 -2.45 -2.90 13.62
N GLU A 158 -3.41 -2.95 14.55
CA GLU A 158 -3.30 -3.69 15.82
C GLU A 158 -3.13 -5.19 15.58
N GLY A 159 -3.94 -5.76 14.69
CA GLY A 159 -3.94 -7.18 14.32
C GLY A 159 -4.41 -8.12 15.44
N GLY A 160 -4.44 -9.42 15.14
CA GLY A 160 -4.78 -10.45 16.14
C GLY A 160 -6.28 -10.63 16.39
N GLY A 161 -7.11 -10.14 15.47
CA GLY A 161 -8.57 -10.18 15.54
C GLY A 161 -9.20 -10.44 14.18
N GLU A 162 -10.52 -10.54 14.15
CA GLU A 162 -11.29 -10.67 12.93
C GLU A 162 -11.94 -9.33 12.59
N ILE A 163 -11.94 -8.96 11.31
CA ILE A 163 -12.65 -7.76 10.82
C ILE A 163 -13.66 -8.21 9.79
N ASN A 164 -14.92 -7.86 10.04
CA ASN A 164 -15.97 -7.97 9.04
C ASN A 164 -16.02 -6.68 8.20
N PRO A 165 -15.64 -6.70 6.91
CA PRO A 165 -15.73 -5.54 6.04
C PRO A 165 -17.17 -5.27 5.56
N ASP A 166 -18.12 -6.15 5.83
CA ASP A 166 -19.55 -5.95 5.54
C ASP A 166 -20.17 -4.96 6.53
N SER A 167 -20.40 -3.72 6.09
CA SER A 167 -21.01 -2.62 6.85
C SER A 167 -22.53 -2.51 6.64
N GLY A 168 -23.07 -3.24 5.66
CA GLY A 168 -24.44 -3.19 5.20
C GLY A 168 -25.41 -4.08 5.99
N ASP A 169 -26.54 -4.40 5.38
CA ASP A 169 -27.51 -5.32 5.97
C ASP A 169 -26.92 -6.75 6.06
N PRO A 170 -26.77 -7.32 7.26
CA PRO A 170 -26.15 -8.64 7.44
C PRO A 170 -26.96 -9.79 6.82
N HIS A 171 -28.19 -9.53 6.37
CA HIS A 171 -29.04 -10.47 5.64
C HIS A 171 -29.16 -10.13 4.15
N SER A 172 -28.65 -8.98 3.72
CA SER A 172 -28.59 -8.60 2.30
C SER A 172 -27.31 -7.83 1.97
N TYR A 173 -26.29 -8.56 1.52
CA TYR A 173 -25.03 -7.97 1.08
C TYR A 173 -25.25 -7.00 -0.08
N ARG A 174 -24.81 -5.75 0.07
CA ARG A 174 -24.98 -4.69 -0.95
C ARG A 174 -23.66 -4.13 -1.49
N GLY A 175 -22.54 -4.85 -1.33
CA GLY A 175 -21.18 -4.44 -1.72
C GLY A 175 -20.42 -5.49 -2.53
N GLY A 176 -19.08 -5.41 -2.57
CA GLY A 176 -18.17 -6.47 -3.06
C GLY A 176 -17.09 -6.79 -2.01
N GLY A 177 -16.97 -8.04 -1.54
CA GLY A 177 -16.04 -8.44 -0.45
C GLY A 177 -16.56 -9.55 0.47
N GLU A 178 -15.68 -10.43 0.96
CA GLU A 178 -15.93 -11.49 1.96
C GLU A 178 -15.05 -11.24 3.22
N LEU A 179 -15.33 -11.96 4.32
CA LEU A 179 -14.64 -11.88 5.63
C LEU A 179 -13.10 -11.82 5.52
N VAL A 180 -12.46 -11.00 6.37
CA VAL A 180 -10.99 -10.85 6.43
C VAL A 180 -10.48 -11.19 7.83
N TYR A 181 -9.63 -12.22 7.91
CA TYR A 181 -8.89 -12.56 9.13
C TYR A 181 -7.59 -11.74 9.20
N VAL A 182 -7.26 -11.14 10.36
CA VAL A 182 -6.15 -10.18 10.53
C VAL A 182 -5.05 -10.65 11.49
#